data_AF-A0A9N9NMU8-F1
#
_entry.id   AF-A0A9N9NMU8-F1
#
_cell.length_a   1.000
_cell.length_b   1.000
_cell.length_c   1.000
_cell.angle_alpha   90.00
_cell.angle_beta   90.00
_cell.angle_gamma   90.00
#
_symmetry.space_group_name_H-M   'P 1'
#
loop_
_entity.id
_entity.type
_entity.pdbx_description
1 polymer ?
#
loop_
_entity_poly.entity_id
_entity_poly.type
_entity_poly.pdbx_seq_one_letter_code
_entity_poly.pdbx_strand_id
1 'polypeptide(L)'
;MWNTVHVRALIDKRKKSNSKFHDMSGSQKYLFWKSVATDINYEFGTFYLGTNCKDKFNALVKNYKNMSLYIQDDKFDQLRMKNLALGNLSAKSSTSSANSSTNANLPVENCQNSPARADSMIMNLMKVILIV
;
A
#
# COMPACT_ATOMS: atom_id res chain seq x y z
N MET A 1 -22.27 5.35 -0.28
CA MET A 1 -21.01 5.03 -1.00
C MET A 1 -19.83 5.71 -0.29
N TRP A 2 -18.64 5.08 -0.20
CA TRP A 2 -17.43 5.73 0.33
C TRP A 2 -16.73 6.54 -0.78
N ASN A 3 -16.38 7.80 -0.50
CA ASN A 3 -15.56 8.62 -1.40
C ASN A 3 -14.22 8.96 -0.75
N THR A 4 -13.32 9.60 -1.51
CA THR A 4 -11.97 9.96 -1.04
C THR A 4 -11.98 10.89 0.17
N VAL A 5 -12.95 11.82 0.27
CA VAL A 5 -13.04 12.76 1.39
C VAL A 5 -13.43 12.04 2.68
N HIS A 6 -14.43 11.15 2.61
CA HIS A 6 -14.87 10.35 3.77
C HIS A 6 -13.76 9.41 4.24
N VAL A 7 -13.02 8.81 3.29
CA VAL A 7 -11.87 7.96 3.60
C VAL A 7 -10.76 8.75 4.28
N ARG A 8 -10.45 9.97 3.82
CA ARG A 8 -9.48 10.85 4.48
C ARG A 8 -9.91 11.18 5.91
N ALA A 9 -11.15 11.60 6.12
CA ALA A 9 -11.69 11.90 7.44
C ALA A 9 -11.61 10.69 8.41
N LEU A 10 -11.94 9.49 7.91
CA LEU A 10 -11.80 8.24 8.68
C LEU A 10 -10.34 8.00 9.11
N ILE A 11 -9.40 8.17 8.19
CA ILE A 11 -7.97 7.97 8.44
C ILE A 11 -7.46 8.99 9.46
N ASP A 12 -7.79 10.27 9.30
CA ASP A 12 -7.34 11.34 10.18
C ASP A 12 -7.86 11.17 11.60
N LYS A 13 -9.14 10.80 11.77
CA LYS A 13 -9.71 10.48 13.09
C LYS A 13 -9.00 9.30 13.74
N ARG A 14 -8.74 8.24 12.98
CA ARG A 14 -8.04 7.04 13.49
C ARG A 14 -6.58 7.32 13.83
N LYS A 15 -5.89 8.15 13.03
CA LYS A 15 -4.52 8.61 13.27
C LYS A 15 -4.41 9.47 14.52
N LYS A 16 -5.29 10.47 14.67
CA LYS A 16 -5.33 11.36 15.84
C LYS A 16 -5.53 10.60 17.14
N SER A 17 -6.29 9.51 17.09
CA SER A 17 -6.61 8.69 18.27
C SER A 17 -5.74 7.44 18.36
N ASN A 18 -4.63 7.34 17.61
CA ASN A 18 -3.94 6.07 17.43
C ASN A 18 -3.43 5.47 18.71
N SER A 19 -2.57 6.19 19.43
CA SER A 19 -2.01 5.74 20.71
C SER A 19 -3.12 5.26 21.66
N LYS A 20 -4.10 6.14 21.94
CA LYS A 20 -5.22 5.83 22.83
C LYS A 20 -6.01 4.61 22.37
N PHE A 21 -6.21 4.41 21.06
CA PHE A 21 -6.98 3.29 20.54
C PHE A 21 -6.32 1.95 20.84
N HIS A 22 -4.99 1.86 20.84
CA HIS A 22 -4.29 0.61 21.17
C HIS A 22 -4.54 0.20 22.63
N ASP A 23 -4.63 1.17 23.53
CA ASP A 23 -4.88 0.98 24.96
C ASP A 23 -6.36 0.68 25.30
N MET A 24 -7.29 0.90 24.35
CA MET A 24 -8.71 0.68 24.59
C MET A 24 -9.10 -0.81 24.64
N SER A 25 -10.01 -1.14 25.57
CA SER A 25 -10.69 -2.43 25.62
C SER A 25 -11.79 -2.55 24.54
N GLY A 26 -12.37 -3.75 24.38
CA GLY A 26 -13.34 -4.03 23.31
C GLY A 26 -14.56 -3.10 23.29
N SER A 27 -15.15 -2.81 24.45
CA SER A 27 -16.29 -1.89 24.56
C SER A 27 -15.91 -0.44 24.23
N GLN A 28 -14.73 0.00 24.66
CA GLN A 28 -14.21 1.33 24.34
C GLN A 28 -13.92 1.47 22.84
N LYS A 29 -13.37 0.44 22.19
CA LYS A 29 -13.16 0.40 20.74
C LYS A 29 -14.49 0.47 19.98
N TYR A 30 -15.53 -0.21 20.46
CA TYR A 30 -16.88 -0.11 19.90
C TYR A 30 -17.42 1.32 19.96
N LEU A 31 -17.33 1.97 21.13
CA LEU A 31 -17.77 3.36 21.32
C LEU A 31 -16.96 4.34 20.46
N PHE A 32 -15.64 4.12 20.34
CA PHE A 32 -14.79 4.89 19.45
C PHE A 32 -15.30 4.85 18.01
N TRP A 33 -15.54 3.66 17.45
CA TRP A 33 -16.01 3.54 16.07
C TRP A 33 -17.39 4.17 15.87
N LYS A 34 -18.27 4.06 16.87
CA LYS A 34 -19.58 4.74 16.86
C LYS A 34 -19.42 6.27 16.83
N SER A 35 -18.49 6.83 17.61
CA SER A 35 -18.18 8.26 17.60
C SER A 35 -17.59 8.71 16.26
N VAL A 36 -16.64 7.95 15.69
CA VAL A 36 -16.09 8.25 14.35
C VAL A 36 -17.18 8.30 13.29
N ALA A 37 -18.10 7.33 13.30
CA ALA A 37 -19.23 7.31 12.37
C ALA A 37 -20.16 8.51 12.56
N THR A 38 -20.44 8.88 13.82
CA THR A 38 -21.28 10.04 14.16
C THR A 38 -20.68 11.32 13.58
N ASP A 39 -19.38 11.54 13.77
CA ASP A 39 -18.72 12.74 13.27
C ASP A 39 -18.71 12.81 11.74
N ILE A 40 -18.38 11.70 11.06
CA ILE A 40 -18.36 11.65 9.58
C ILE A 40 -19.76 11.87 9.03
N ASN A 41 -20.77 11.27 9.65
CA ASN A 41 -22.17 11.44 9.25
C ASN A 41 -22.63 12.88 9.41
N TYR A 42 -22.25 13.53 10.51
CA TYR A 42 -22.56 14.93 10.75
C TYR A 42 -21.90 15.85 9.70
N GLU A 43 -20.62 15.59 9.38
CA GLU A 43 -19.85 16.43 8.46
C GLU A 43 -20.30 16.27 7.00
N PHE A 44 -20.63 15.05 6.56
CA PHE A 44 -20.88 14.75 5.14
C PHE A 44 -22.31 14.33 4.81
N GLY A 45 -23.24 14.37 5.77
CA GLY A 45 -24.63 13.97 5.55
C GLY A 45 -24.78 12.47 5.22
N THR A 46 -23.91 11.62 5.78
CA THR A 46 -23.93 10.17 5.54
C THR A 46 -24.65 9.40 6.66
N PHE A 47 -24.82 8.09 6.48
CA PHE A 47 -25.49 7.19 7.42
C PHE A 47 -24.63 5.97 7.78
N TYR A 48 -23.32 6.15 7.91
CA TYR A 48 -22.43 5.06 8.30
C TYR A 48 -22.68 4.62 9.74
N LEU A 49 -22.58 3.32 9.97
CA LEU A 49 -22.48 2.74 11.31
C LEU A 49 -21.00 2.67 11.74
N GLY A 50 -20.78 2.55 13.05
CA GLY A 50 -19.43 2.32 13.58
C GLY A 50 -18.77 1.08 12.99
N THR A 51 -19.53 0.01 12.75
CA THR A 51 -19.07 -1.20 12.06
C THR A 51 -18.60 -0.91 10.64
N ASN A 52 -19.33 -0.08 9.87
CA ASN A 52 -18.89 0.32 8.53
C ASN A 52 -17.53 1.03 8.56
N CYS A 53 -17.32 1.93 9.53
CA CYS A 53 -16.06 2.65 9.69
C CYS A 53 -14.90 1.71 10.07
N LYS A 54 -15.14 0.79 11.03
CA LYS A 54 -14.18 -0.24 11.43
C LYS A 54 -13.77 -1.11 10.24
N ASP A 55 -14.75 -1.66 9.53
CA ASP A 55 -14.51 -2.59 8.43
C ASP A 55 -13.81 -1.90 7.27
N LYS A 56 -14.20 -0.66 6.94
CA LYS A 56 -13.52 0.14 5.92
C LYS A 56 -12.08 0.42 6.30
N PHE A 57 -11.81 0.80 7.55
CA PHE A 57 -10.46 1.04 8.02
C PHE A 57 -9.60 -0.22 7.98
N ASN A 58 -10.13 -1.36 8.43
CA ASN A 58 -9.43 -2.64 8.39
C ASN A 58 -9.13 -3.08 6.95
N ALA A 59 -10.05 -2.87 6.02
CA ALA A 59 -9.82 -3.13 4.60
C ALA A 59 -8.69 -2.25 4.03
N LEU A 60 -8.63 -0.98 4.41
CA LEU A 60 -7.53 -0.08 4.01
C LEU A 60 -6.18 -0.58 4.54
N VAL A 61 -6.12 -0.98 5.81
CA VAL A 61 -4.91 -1.56 6.41
C VAL A 61 -4.49 -2.84 5.70
N LYS A 62 -5.43 -3.74 5.42
CA LYS A 62 -5.14 -5.00 4.71
C LYS A 62 -4.59 -4.73 3.31
N ASN A 63 -5.23 -3.84 2.56
CA ASN A 63 -4.80 -3.47 1.21
C ASN A 63 -3.40 -2.84 1.24
N TYR A 64 -3.13 -1.96 2.21
CA TYR A 64 -1.80 -1.39 2.41
C TYR A 64 -0.74 -2.47 2.67
N LYS A 65 -1.02 -3.42 3.57
CA LYS A 65 -0.09 -4.52 3.88
C LYS A 65 0.19 -5.36 2.65
N ASN A 66 -0.84 -5.72 1.89
CA ASN A 66 -0.70 -6.50 0.66
C ASN A 66 0.14 -5.76 -0.39
N MET A 67 -0.10 -4.46 -0.60
CA MET A 67 0.71 -3.65 -1.51
C MET A 67 2.16 -3.53 -1.03
N SER A 68 2.39 -3.39 0.29
CA SER A 68 3.72 -3.32 0.86
C SER A 68 4.52 -4.60 0.65
N LEU A 69 3.88 -5.77 0.74
CA LEU A 69 4.50 -7.07 0.46
C LEU A 69 4.88 -7.16 -1.02
N TYR A 70 3.95 -6.84 -1.93
CA TYR A 70 4.23 -6.83 -3.37
C TYR A 70 5.43 -5.95 -3.75
N ILE A 71 5.52 -4.75 -3.17
CA ILE A 71 6.66 -3.84 -3.41
C ILE A 71 7.97 -4.39 -2.80
N GLN A 72 7.91 -5.12 -1.69
CA GLN A 72 9.09 -5.75 -1.09
C GLN A 72 9.58 -6.91 -1.95
N ASP A 73 8.67 -7.75 -2.46
CA ASP A 73 8.98 -8.87 -3.35
C ASP A 73 9.60 -8.37 -4.67
N ASP A 74 9.00 -7.36 -5.31
CA ASP A 74 9.54 -6.74 -6.52
C ASP A 74 10.96 -6.16 -6.30
N LYS A 75 11.20 -5.51 -5.16
CA LYS A 75 12.55 -5.03 -4.81
C LYS A 75 13.54 -6.16 -4.60
N PHE A 76 13.12 -7.27 -3.99
CA PHE A 76 13.96 -8.43 -3.79
C PHE A 76 14.31 -9.09 -5.14
N ASP A 77 13.34 -9.22 -6.05
CA ASP A 77 13.56 -9.74 -7.40
C ASP A 77 14.47 -8.83 -8.22
N GLN A 78 14.26 -7.51 -8.17
CA GLN A 78 15.15 -6.54 -8.81
C GLN A 78 16.58 -6.62 -8.26
N LEU A 79 16.73 -6.74 -6.94
CA LEU A 79 18.05 -6.88 -6.31
C LEU A 79 18.72 -8.20 -6.71
N ARG A 80 17.96 -9.30 -6.73
CA ARG A 80 18.42 -10.60 -7.19
C ARG A 80 18.90 -10.52 -8.63
N MET A 81 18.07 -10.00 -9.54
CA MET A 81 18.42 -9.84 -10.96
C MET A 81 19.63 -8.93 -11.16
N LYS A 82 19.74 -7.83 -10.40
CA LYS A 82 20.91 -6.94 -10.43
C LYS A 82 22.18 -7.66 -9.97
N ASN A 83 22.11 -8.44 -8.90
CA ASN A 83 23.26 -9.21 -8.40
C ASN A 83 23.69 -10.31 -9.37
N LEU A 84 22.74 -10.99 -10.04
CA LEU A 84 23.06 -11.94 -11.12
C LEU A 84 23.72 -11.23 -12.32
N ALA A 85 23.21 -10.07 -12.73
CA ALA A 85 23.80 -9.29 -13.82
C ALA A 85 25.23 -8.82 -13.50
N LEU A 86 25.48 -8.38 -12.27
CA LEU A 86 26.82 -7.97 -11.80
C LEU A 86 27.79 -9.17 -11.67
N GLY A 87 27.31 -10.34 -11.23
CA GLY A 87 28.11 -11.57 -11.20
C GLY A 87 28.60 -12.00 -12.58
N ASN A 88 27.78 -11.80 -13.62
CA ASN A 88 28.15 -12.09 -15.01
C ASN A 88 29.12 -11.05 -15.62
N LEU A 89 29.29 -9.88 -15.00
CA LEU A 89 30.30 -8.88 -15.40
C LEU A 89 31.68 -9.19 -14.80
N SER A 90 31.74 -9.83 -13.63
CA SER A 90 33.01 -10.26 -13.02
C SER A 90 33.61 -11.52 -13.68
N ALA A 91 32.81 -12.32 -14.38
CA ALA A 91 33.27 -13.55 -15.05
C ALA A 91 33.77 -13.34 -16.50
N LYS A 92 33.76 -12.10 -17.02
CA LYS A 92 34.12 -11.79 -18.42
C LYS A 92 35.58 -11.39 -18.64
N SER A 93 36.45 -11.48 -17.63
CA SER A 93 37.89 -11.20 -17.77
C SER A 93 38.73 -12.43 -18.14
N SER A 94 38.13 -13.55 -18.54
CA SER A 94 38.92 -14.67 -19.10
C SER A 94 38.16 -15.44 -20.17
N THR A 95 38.79 -15.50 -21.34
CA THR A 95 38.55 -16.35 -22.52
C THR A 95 37.68 -15.78 -23.64
N SER A 96 38.39 -15.30 -24.66
CA SER A 96 37.97 -15.16 -26.05
C SER A 96 37.56 -16.51 -26.64
N SER A 97 36.41 -16.57 -27.31
CA SER A 97 36.31 -17.10 -28.68
C SER A 97 34.92 -16.80 -29.25
N ALA A 98 34.90 -16.43 -30.53
CA ALA A 98 33.74 -15.99 -31.29
C ALA A 98 32.65 -17.07 -31.40
N ASN A 99 31.40 -16.64 -31.65
CA ASN A 99 30.62 -16.99 -32.85
C ASN A 99 29.32 -16.17 -32.91
N SER A 100 29.11 -15.55 -34.08
CA SER A 100 27.93 -14.77 -34.45
C SER A 100 26.86 -15.67 -35.08
N SER A 101 25.57 -15.45 -34.78
CA SER A 101 24.53 -15.29 -35.81
C SER A 101 23.17 -14.82 -35.22
N THR A 102 22.48 -14.03 -36.03
CA THR A 102 21.17 -13.34 -35.98
C THR A 102 19.95 -14.26 -35.70
N ASN A 103 18.74 -13.83 -35.29
CA ASN A 103 17.86 -12.79 -35.84
C ASN A 103 16.53 -12.59 -35.02
N ALA A 104 16.03 -11.35 -35.01
CA ALA A 104 14.66 -10.77 -34.95
C ALA A 104 13.46 -11.25 -34.07
N ASN A 105 12.82 -10.20 -33.49
CA ASN A 105 11.37 -9.88 -33.33
C ASN A 105 10.59 -10.06 -32.02
N LEU A 106 9.95 -8.94 -31.60
CA LEU A 106 9.11 -8.62 -30.43
C LEU A 106 7.66 -9.15 -30.54
N PRO A 107 6.80 -9.04 -29.49
CA PRO A 107 5.96 -7.84 -29.38
C PRO A 107 5.71 -7.27 -27.96
N VAL A 108 5.44 -5.96 -28.00
CA VAL A 108 4.82 -5.00 -27.07
C VAL A 108 3.84 -5.55 -26.02
N GLU A 109 3.99 -5.11 -24.76
CA GLU A 109 2.83 -4.71 -23.92
C GLU A 109 3.09 -3.36 -23.23
N ASN A 110 2.13 -2.47 -23.41
CA ASN A 110 2.10 -1.09 -22.97
C ASN A 110 1.63 -1.01 -21.50
N CYS A 111 2.56 -0.94 -20.53
CA CYS A 111 2.22 -0.72 -19.12
C CYS A 111 1.96 0.77 -18.82
N GLN A 112 0.96 1.37 -19.46
CA GLN A 112 0.54 2.77 -19.22
C GLN A 112 -0.53 2.95 -18.14
N ASN A 113 -0.79 1.94 -17.30
CA ASN A 113 -1.67 2.09 -16.13
C ASN A 113 -0.85 2.04 -14.85
N SER A 114 -0.18 3.14 -14.51
CA SER A 114 0.43 3.30 -13.19
C SER A 114 -0.55 4.05 -12.26
N PRO A 115 -1.20 3.38 -11.29
CA PRO A 115 -2.04 4.03 -10.27
C PRO A 115 -1.22 4.84 -9.24
N ALA A 116 0.10 4.95 -9.44
CA ALA A 116 1.09 5.37 -8.47
C ALA A 116 0.93 6.79 -7.88
N ARG A 117 0.13 7.67 -8.49
CA ARG A 117 0.09 9.09 -8.09
C ARG A 117 -1.02 9.42 -7.09
N ALA A 118 -2.14 8.70 -7.10
CA ALA A 118 -3.20 8.87 -6.09
C ALA A 118 -2.95 8.00 -4.84
N ASP A 119 -2.19 6.91 -4.99
CA ASP A 119 -1.90 5.97 -3.91
C ASP A 119 -0.81 6.44 -2.94
N SER A 120 0.13 7.28 -3.39
CA SER A 120 1.24 7.76 -2.54
C SER A 120 0.79 8.46 -1.25
N MET A 121 -0.29 9.25 -1.31
CA MET A 121 -0.79 9.99 -0.15
C MET A 121 -1.47 9.05 0.87
N ILE A 122 -2.28 8.09 0.41
CA ILE A 122 -2.94 7.10 1.28
C ILE A 122 -1.90 6.15 1.89
N MET A 123 -0.88 5.76 1.12
CA MET A 123 0.22 4.89 1.56
C MET A 123 1.10 5.57 2.62
N ASN A 124 1.42 6.86 2.46
CA ASN A 124 2.17 7.61 3.48
C ASN A 124 1.34 7.89 4.74
N LEU A 125 0.02 8.10 4.62
CA LEU A 125 -0.86 8.24 5.78
C LEU A 125 -1.01 6.92 6.56
N MET A 126 -1.06 5.77 5.88
CA MET A 126 -1.19 4.45 6.51
C MET A 126 0.09 3.96 7.20
N LYS A 127 1.28 4.33 6.69
CA LYS A 127 2.56 4.05 7.37
C LYS A 127 2.58 4.52 8.81
N VAL A 128 2.07 5.72 9.10
CA VAL A 128 2.10 6.30 10.45
C VAL A 128 1.18 5.57 11.43
N ILE A 129 0.12 4.92 10.94
CA ILE A 129 -0.85 4.22 11.79
C ILE A 129 -0.40 2.79 12.13
N LEU A 130 0.50 2.19 11.34
CA LEU A 130 0.94 0.81 11.51
C LEU A 130 2.25 0.63 12.30
N ILE A 131 2.87 1.71 12.78
CA ILE A 131 4.17 1.68 13.49
C ILE A 131 4.01 1.60 15.03
N VAL A 132 2.79 1.47 15.57
CA VAL A 132 2.54 1.32 17.03
C VAL A 132 1.99 -0.07 17.34
#